data_AF-A0A972B2W3-F1
#
_entry.id   AF-A0A972B2W3-F1
#
_cell.length_a   1.000
_cell.length_b   1.000
_cell.length_c   1.000
_cell.angle_alpha   90.00
_cell.angle_beta   90.00
_cell.angle_gamma   90.00
#
_symmetry.space_group_name_H-M   'P 1'
#
loop_
_entity.id
_entity.type
_entity.pdbx_description
1 polymer ?
#
loop_
_entity_poly.entity_id
_entity_poly.type
_entity_poly.pdbx_seq_one_letter_code
_entity_poly.pdbx_strand_id
1 'polypeptide(L)'
;MGAYAAHGLRSVLAAAELATVQTAVQYQMWHALVLLVVAGLPPGRARALATLFFVTGIFGFSGSLYILVFTELRPGLMTPLGGLLLMAGWLTLLLAGLVRKRANPH
;
A
#
# COMPACT_ATOMS: atom_id res chain seq x y z
N MET A 1 -9.17 0.60 -13.46
CA MET A 1 -9.43 1.78 -12.59
C MET A 1 -8.73 3.05 -13.07
N GLY A 2 -7.43 3.04 -13.44
CA GLY A 2 -6.72 4.27 -13.86
C GLY A 2 -7.29 5.01 -15.07
N ALA A 3 -7.57 4.31 -16.18
CA ALA A 3 -8.05 4.95 -17.42
C ALA A 3 -9.48 5.51 -17.31
N TYR A 4 -10.38 4.83 -16.58
CA TYR A 4 -11.75 5.30 -16.34
C TYR A 4 -11.82 6.40 -15.26
N ALA A 5 -10.99 6.35 -14.22
CA ALA A 5 -10.92 7.40 -13.20
C ALA A 5 -10.37 8.73 -13.75
N ALA A 6 -9.47 8.68 -14.73
CA ALA A 6 -8.88 9.90 -15.29
C ALA A 6 -9.85 10.70 -16.18
N HIS A 7 -10.77 10.03 -16.88
CA HIS A 7 -11.69 10.68 -17.84
C HIS A 7 -13.11 10.87 -17.27
N GLY A 8 -13.66 9.88 -16.55
CA GLY A 8 -15.03 9.94 -16.04
C GLY A 8 -15.17 10.57 -14.65
N LEU A 9 -14.12 10.52 -13.81
CA LEU A 9 -14.17 11.04 -12.44
C LEU A 9 -13.89 12.54 -12.36
N ARG A 10 -13.21 13.11 -13.36
CA ARG A 10 -12.88 14.55 -13.46
C ARG A 10 -14.11 15.45 -13.59
N SER A 11 -15.21 14.93 -14.13
CA SER A 11 -16.46 15.68 -14.29
C SER A 11 -17.38 15.61 -13.06
N VAL A 12 -17.05 14.77 -12.08
CA VAL A 12 -17.90 14.49 -10.91
C VAL A 12 -17.25 14.93 -9.60
N LEU A 13 -15.92 14.81 -9.48
CA LEU A 13 -15.19 15.14 -8.26
C LEU A 13 -14.56 16.54 -8.30
N ALA A 14 -14.49 17.18 -7.15
CA ALA A 14 -13.69 18.39 -6.97
C ALA A 14 -12.19 18.07 -7.18
N ALA A 15 -11.40 19.08 -7.57
CA ALA A 15 -9.97 18.89 -7.84
C ALA A 15 -9.20 18.28 -6.66
N ALA A 16 -9.57 18.63 -5.42
CA ALA A 16 -8.96 18.08 -4.20
C ALA A 16 -9.31 16.60 -3.96
N GLU A 17 -10.54 16.20 -4.24
CA GLU A 17 -11.00 14.81 -4.14
C GLU A 17 -10.33 13.93 -5.20
N LEU A 18 -10.23 14.44 -6.42
CA LEU A 18 -9.50 13.76 -7.49
C LEU A 18 -8.03 13.55 -7.11
N ALA A 19 -7.35 14.56 -6.56
CA ALA A 19 -5.98 14.43 -6.07
C ALA A 19 -5.85 13.36 -4.97
N THR A 20 -6.85 13.26 -4.09
CA THR A 20 -6.93 12.25 -3.03
C THR A 20 -7.08 10.84 -3.61
N VAL A 21 -7.98 10.65 -4.59
CA VAL A 21 -8.15 9.37 -5.29
C VAL A 21 -6.88 8.99 -6.06
N GLN A 22 -6.23 9.93 -6.74
CA GLN A 22 -4.96 9.66 -7.43
C GLN A 22 -3.87 9.20 -6.47
N THR A 23 -3.79 9.81 -5.28
CA THR A 23 -2.87 9.39 -4.22
C THR A 23 -3.17 7.96 -3.77
N ALA A 24 -4.44 7.64 -3.50
CA ALA A 24 -4.86 6.29 -3.11
C ALA A 24 -4.48 5.24 -4.17
N VAL A 25 -4.78 5.52 -5.44
CA VAL A 25 -4.46 4.62 -6.57
C VAL A 25 -2.95 4.45 -6.73
N GLN A 26 -2.18 5.53 -6.66
CA GLN A 26 -0.73 5.47 -6.82
C GLN A 26 -0.07 4.66 -5.69
N TYR A 27 -0.46 4.89 -4.45
CA TYR A 27 0.03 4.11 -3.30
C TYR A 27 -0.37 2.64 -3.41
N GLN A 28 -1.62 2.34 -3.76
CA GLN A 28 -2.08 0.97 -3.97
C GLN A 28 -1.28 0.27 -5.07
N MET A 29 -1.03 0.94 -6.20
CA MET A 29 -0.30 0.37 -7.33
C MET A 29 1.15 0.03 -6.94
N TRP A 30 1.88 0.97 -6.33
CA TRP A 30 3.27 0.73 -5.93
C TRP A 30 3.40 -0.43 -4.96
N HIS A 31 2.53 -0.50 -3.95
CA HIS A 31 2.58 -1.59 -2.97
C HIS A 31 2.03 -2.91 -3.51
N ALA A 32 1.13 -2.89 -4.50
CA ALA A 32 0.73 -4.10 -5.24
C ALA A 32 1.90 -4.67 -6.06
N LEU A 33 2.71 -3.81 -6.70
CA LEU A 33 3.93 -4.25 -7.38
C LEU A 33 4.94 -4.86 -6.40
N VAL A 34 5.10 -4.27 -5.21
CA VAL A 34 5.92 -4.85 -4.13
C VAL A 34 5.38 -6.22 -3.72
N LEU A 35 4.06 -6.39 -3.58
CA LEU A 35 3.47 -7.69 -3.27
C LEU A 35 3.77 -8.76 -4.34
N LEU A 36 3.86 -8.40 -5.62
CA LEU A 36 4.32 -9.32 -6.66
C LEU A 36 5.76 -9.77 -6.44
N VAL A 37 6.65 -8.85 -6.03
CA VAL A 37 8.03 -9.18 -5.66
C VAL A 37 8.05 -10.09 -4.42
N VAL A 38 7.22 -9.80 -3.41
CA VAL A 38 7.11 -10.62 -2.19
C VAL A 38 6.60 -12.03 -2.50
N ALA A 39 5.69 -12.19 -3.47
CA ALA A 39 5.18 -13.49 -3.89
C ALA A 39 6.28 -14.41 -4.46
N GLY A 40 7.31 -13.83 -5.08
CA GLY A 40 8.48 -14.56 -5.59
C GLY A 40 9.49 -14.97 -4.51
N LEU A 41 9.34 -14.51 -3.26
CA LEU A 41 10.23 -14.90 -2.16
C LEU A 41 9.97 -16.36 -1.72
N PRO A 42 11.01 -17.07 -1.23
CA PRO A 42 10.83 -18.39 -0.67
C PRO A 42 9.82 -18.37 0.49
N PRO A 43 9.02 -19.44 0.67
CA PRO A 43 8.11 -19.54 1.79
C PRO A 43 8.85 -19.39 3.11
N GLY A 44 8.30 -18.57 4.00
CA GLY A 44 8.91 -18.32 5.30
C GLY A 44 8.29 -17.13 6.03
N ARG A 45 8.76 -16.91 7.26
CA ARG A 45 8.25 -15.88 8.16
C ARG A 45 8.34 -14.47 7.58
N ALA A 46 9.45 -14.15 6.90
CA ALA A 46 9.64 -12.85 6.26
C ALA A 46 8.60 -12.58 5.17
N ARG A 47 8.33 -13.57 4.30
CA ARG A 47 7.31 -13.46 3.26
C ARG A 47 5.92 -13.26 3.87
N ALA A 48 5.55 -14.08 4.85
CA ALA A 48 4.25 -14.00 5.51
C ALA A 48 4.01 -12.64 6.18
N LEU A 49 5.00 -12.14 6.94
CA LEU A 49 4.90 -10.84 7.61
C LEU A 49 4.85 -9.67 6.62
N ALA A 50 5.70 -9.68 5.59
CA ALA A 50 5.69 -8.64 4.56
C ALA A 50 4.34 -8.61 3.83
N THR A 51 3.81 -9.78 3.42
CA THR A 51 2.47 -9.87 2.80
C THR A 51 1.39 -9.31 3.72
N LEU A 52 1.38 -9.71 5.00
CA LEU A 52 0.39 -9.23 5.97
C LEU A 52 0.43 -7.70 6.10
N PHE A 53 1.61 -7.12 6.29
CA PHE A 53 1.79 -5.69 6.46
C PHE A 53 1.43 -4.88 5.21
N PHE A 54 1.83 -5.33 4.01
CA PHE A 54 1.45 -4.63 2.79
C PHE A 54 -0.04 -4.73 2.49
N VAL A 55 -0.66 -5.90 2.65
CA VAL A 55 -2.09 -6.08 2.40
C VAL A 55 -2.92 -5.21 3.36
N THR A 56 -2.68 -5.36 4.67
CA THR A 56 -3.40 -4.57 5.67
C THR A 56 -3.10 -3.07 5.57
N GLY A 57 -1.86 -2.70 5.25
CA GLY A 57 -1.46 -1.31 5.01
C GLY A 57 -2.12 -0.69 3.78
N ILE A 58 -2.26 -1.43 2.67
CA ILE A 58 -2.99 -0.97 1.47
C ILE A 58 -4.45 -0.70 1.82
N PHE A 59 -5.13 -1.63 2.51
CA PHE A 59 -6.51 -1.45 2.91
C PHE A 59 -6.67 -0.28 3.90
N GLY A 60 -5.78 -0.17 4.89
CA GLY A 60 -5.81 0.92 5.87
C GLY A 60 -5.53 2.29 5.25
N PHE A 61 -4.54 2.40 4.36
CA PHE A 61 -4.14 3.67 3.75
C PHE A 61 -5.00 4.02 2.54
N SER A 62 -4.97 3.19 1.49
CA SER A 62 -5.64 3.49 0.22
C SER A 62 -7.15 3.34 0.37
N GLY A 63 -7.61 2.32 1.09
CA GLY A 63 -9.03 2.12 1.39
C GLY A 63 -9.63 3.29 2.18
N SER A 64 -8.91 3.85 3.16
CA SER A 64 -9.40 5.00 3.93
C SER A 64 -9.53 6.27 3.08
N LEU A 65 -8.63 6.50 2.11
CA LEU A 65 -8.75 7.61 1.17
C LEU A 65 -9.94 7.45 0.21
N TYR A 66 -10.25 6.22 -0.22
CA TYR A 66 -11.47 5.97 -1.00
C TYR A 66 -12.73 6.22 -0.17
N ILE A 67 -12.76 5.77 1.08
CA ILE A 67 -13.87 6.06 2.00
C ILE A 67 -14.04 7.57 2.15
N LEU A 68 -12.96 8.31 2.40
CA LEU A 68 -13.00 9.77 2.54
C LEU A 68 -13.67 10.47 1.36
N VAL A 69 -13.36 10.05 0.14
CA VAL A 69 -13.88 10.70 -1.07
C VAL A 69 -15.28 10.24 -1.44
N PHE A 70 -15.59 8.95 -1.32
CA PHE A 70 -16.86 8.41 -1.82
C PHE A 70 -18.00 8.38 -0.78
N THR A 71 -17.69 8.48 0.50
CA THR A 71 -18.70 8.46 1.57
C THR A 71 -18.66 9.69 2.47
N GLU A 72 -17.71 10.61 2.24
CA GLU A 72 -17.42 11.79 3.08
C GLU A 72 -17.11 11.47 4.55
N LEU A 73 -17.01 10.18 4.92
CA LEU A 73 -16.62 9.75 6.25
C LEU A 73 -15.13 10.03 6.45
N ARG A 74 -14.75 10.47 7.65
CA ARG A 74 -13.35 10.76 7.98
C ARG A 74 -12.77 9.62 8.81
N PRO A 75 -12.14 8.60 8.20
CA PRO A 75 -11.57 7.43 8.88
C PRO A 75 -10.26 7.75 9.62
N GLY A 76 -10.21 8.87 10.36
CA GLY A 76 -9.01 9.61 10.77
C GLY A 76 -7.75 8.80 11.09
N LEU A 77 -7.82 7.80 11.97
CA LEU A 77 -6.66 6.99 12.39
C LEU A 77 -6.29 5.87 11.41
N MET A 78 -7.16 5.48 10.49
CA MET A 78 -6.90 4.40 9.54
C MET A 78 -5.79 4.76 8.55
N THR A 79 -5.74 6.01 8.09
CA THR A 79 -4.69 6.48 7.16
C THR A 79 -3.29 6.42 7.79
N PRO A 80 -3.01 7.02 8.97
CA PRO A 80 -1.69 6.91 9.58
C PRO A 80 -1.36 5.48 10.00
N LEU A 81 -2.32 4.70 10.52
CA LEU A 81 -2.09 3.29 10.83
C LEU A 81 -1.73 2.47 9.59
N GLY A 82 -2.45 2.70 8.48
CA GLY A 82 -2.14 2.09 7.19
C GLY A 82 -0.73 2.43 6.71
N GLY A 83 -0.33 3.70 6.82
CA GLY A 83 1.03 4.15 6.51
C GLY A 83 2.11 3.44 7.34
N LEU A 84 1.89 3.30 8.66
CA LEU A 84 2.80 2.58 9.55
C LEU A 84 2.93 1.11 9.18
N LEU A 85 1.83 0.45 8.79
CA LEU A 85 1.86 -0.93 8.31
C LEU A 85 2.66 -1.06 7.01
N LEU A 86 2.50 -0.13 6.06
CA LEU A 86 3.31 -0.11 4.84
C LEU A 86 4.81 0.04 5.16
N MET A 87 5.17 0.92 6.09
CA MET A 87 6.56 1.07 6.57
C MET A 87 7.09 -0.20 7.23
N ALA A 88 6.27 -0.88 8.04
CA ALA A 88 6.63 -2.16 8.66
C ALA A 88 6.85 -3.27 7.62
N GLY A 89 6.09 -3.27 6.51
CA GLY A 89 6.29 -4.15 5.37
C GLY A 89 7.68 -3.99 4.75
N TRP A 90 8.08 -2.75 4.47
CA TRP A 90 9.42 -2.43 3.96
C TRP A 90 10.53 -2.80 4.93
N LEU A 91 10.36 -2.50 6.22
CA LEU A 91 11.34 -2.87 7.25
C LEU A 91 11.54 -4.39 7.34
N THR A 92 10.45 -5.15 7.21
CA THR A 92 10.51 -6.63 7.19
C THR A 92 11.35 -7.13 6.01
N LEU A 93 11.17 -6.55 4.82
CA LEU A 93 11.96 -6.92 3.64
C LEU A 93 13.45 -6.55 3.80
N LEU A 94 13.73 -5.37 4.33
CA LEU A 94 15.10 -4.92 4.59
C LEU A 94 15.80 -5.86 5.57
N LEU A 95 15.17 -6.16 6.72
CA LEU A 95 15.73 -7.05 7.73
C LEU A 95 15.95 -8.47 7.18
N ALA A 96 15.00 -9.00 6.41
CA ALA A 96 15.14 -10.31 5.76
C ALA A 96 16.33 -10.34 4.79
N GLY A 97 16.54 -9.27 4.00
CA GLY A 97 17.68 -9.14 3.11
C GLY A 97 19.02 -9.08 3.86
N LEU A 98 19.09 -8.31 4.95
CA LEU A 98 20.29 -8.18 5.79
C LEU A 98 20.66 -9.50 6.48
N VAL A 99 19.68 -10.23 7.02
CA VAL A 99 19.90 -11.54 7.64
C VAL A 99 20.40 -12.55 6.62
N ARG A 100 19.82 -12.58 5.41
CA ARG A 100 20.27 -13.48 4.34
C ARG A 100 21.71 -13.19 3.90
N LYS A 101 22.11 -11.90 3.80
CA LYS A 101 23.48 -11.51 3.46
C LYS A 101 24.49 -11.97 4.53
N ARG A 102 24.15 -11.83 5.81
CA ARG A 102 25.02 -12.27 6.92
C ARG A 102 25.17 -13.79 7.01
N ALA A 103 24.13 -14.54 6.65
CA ALA A 103 24.17 -15.99 6.63
C ALA A 103 24.97 -16.58 5.46
N ASN A 104 25.33 -15.75 4.47
CA ASN A 104 26.12 -16.16 3.31
C ASN A 104 27.24 -15.14 3.04
N PRO A 105 28.23 -15.01 3.95
CA PRO A 105 29.42 -14.21 3.68
C PRO A 105 30.28 -14.99 2.69
N HIS A 106 30.38 -14.50 1.46
CA HIS A 106 31.37 -15.01 0.51
C HIS A 106 32.79 -14.84 1.06
#